data_AF-A0A1C5JI09-F1
#
_entry.id   AF-A0A1C5JI09-F1
#
_cell.length_a   1.000
_cell.length_b   1.000
_cell.length_c   1.000
_cell.angle_alpha   90.00
_cell.angle_beta   90.00
_cell.angle_gamma   90.00
#
_symmetry.space_group_name_H-M   'P 1'
#
loop_
_entity.id
_entity.type
_entity.pdbx_description
1 polymer ?
#
loop_
_entity_poly.entity_id
_entity_poly.type
_entity_poly.pdbx_seq_one_letter_code
_entity_poly.pdbx_strand_id
1 'polypeptide(L)'
;MTTDLNTLLTALYVKIDDWLGQPRRAGRPPKLSDAELLTLAVAQVLLGIRSEARWLRFVPAHLPGAFPYLPGQSGYNKRLRAALPLLK
;
A
#
# COMPACT_ATOMS: atom_id res chain seq x y z
N MET A 1 -17.89 11.83 -2.42
CA MET A 1 -17.79 11.24 -1.07
C MET A 1 -16.61 10.29 -1.03
N THR A 2 -15.41 10.86 -0.99
CA THR A 2 -14.10 10.17 -0.98
C THR A 2 -13.42 10.26 0.39
N THR A 3 -14.05 10.96 1.33
CA THR A 3 -13.53 11.28 2.66
C THR A 3 -13.38 10.03 3.51
N ASP A 4 -14.37 9.13 3.51
CA ASP A 4 -14.35 7.91 4.31
C ASP A 4 -13.24 6.94 3.90
N LEU A 5 -12.99 6.82 2.59
CA LEU A 5 -11.93 5.96 2.07
C LEU A 5 -10.54 6.51 2.41
N ASN A 6 -10.34 7.82 2.27
CA ASN A 6 -9.10 8.48 2.69
C ASN A 6 -8.87 8.27 4.19
N THR A 7 -9.88 8.50 5.03
CA THR A 7 -9.76 8.31 6.49
C THR A 7 -9.44 6.85 6.85
N LEU A 8 -10.13 5.88 6.22
CA LEU A 8 -9.85 4.46 6.42
C LEU A 8 -8.40 4.11 6.06
N LEU A 9 -7.92 4.61 4.93
CA LEU A 9 -6.56 4.33 4.45
C LEU A 9 -5.50 5.01 5.31
N THR A 10 -5.74 6.24 5.75
CA THR A 10 -4.83 6.91 6.68
C THR A 10 -4.76 6.17 8.01
N ALA A 11 -5.90 5.75 8.56
CA ALA A 11 -5.92 4.97 9.80
C ALA A 11 -5.21 3.62 9.64
N LEU A 12 -5.40 2.95 8.49
CA LEU A 12 -4.72 1.71 8.15
C LEU A 12 -3.22 1.91 8.00
N TYR A 13 -2.81 2.97 7.31
CA TYR A 13 -1.41 3.35 7.13
C TYR A 13 -0.73 3.55 8.48
N VAL A 14 -1.31 4.37 9.37
CA VAL A 14 -0.76 4.62 10.71
C VAL A 14 -0.65 3.31 11.50
N LYS A 15 -1.69 2.46 11.46
CA LYS A 15 -1.68 1.17 12.17
C LYS A 15 -0.62 0.21 11.65
N ILE A 16 -0.42 0.16 10.33
CA ILE A 16 0.61 -0.69 9.71
C ILE A 16 2.01 -0.12 9.96
N ASP A 17 2.19 1.20 9.90
CA ASP A 17 3.47 1.86 10.16
C ASP A 17 3.91 1.64 11.62
N ASP A 18 2.99 1.78 12.58
CA ASP A 18 3.22 1.43 13.99
C ASP A 18 3.55 -0.06 14.16
N TRP A 19 2.88 -0.95 13.41
CA TRP A 19 3.08 -2.39 13.51
C TRP A 19 4.41 -2.86 12.90
N LEU A 20 4.83 -2.28 11.78
CA LEU A 20 6.15 -2.55 11.20
C LEU A 20 7.28 -1.98 12.05
N GLY A 21 7.01 -0.92 12.81
CA GLY A 21 8.02 -0.13 13.49
C GLY A 21 8.95 0.57 12.50
N GLN A 22 9.79 1.51 12.98
CA GLN A 22 10.75 2.18 12.10
C GLN A 22 11.72 1.16 11.49
N PRO A 23 11.77 1.02 10.15
CA PRO A 23 12.81 0.23 9.52
C PRO A 23 14.14 0.92 9.81
N ARG A 24 15.05 0.24 10.53
CA ARG A 24 16.47 0.61 10.58
C ARG A 24 17.09 0.36 9.20
N ARG A 25 16.68 1.11 8.19
CA ARG A 25 17.24 1.05 6.82
C ARG A 25 18.28 2.16 6.70
N ALA A 26 19.55 1.79 6.74
CA ALA A 26 20.64 2.67 6.32
C ALA A 26 20.64 2.71 4.78
N GLY A 27 20.18 3.82 4.18
CA GLY A 27 20.19 4.01 2.72
C GLY A 27 19.11 4.96 2.19
N ARG A 28 19.05 5.12 0.85
CA ARG A 28 18.05 5.95 0.17
C ARG A 28 16.65 5.38 0.42
N PRO A 29 15.68 6.17 0.93
CA PRO A 29 14.34 5.67 1.18
C PRO A 29 13.73 5.16 -0.13
N PRO A 30 13.11 3.96 -0.13
CA PRO A 30 12.44 3.44 -1.31
C PRO A 30 11.30 4.38 -1.70
N LYS A 31 11.03 4.53 -3.00
CA LYS A 31 9.90 5.34 -3.51
C LYS A 31 8.53 4.86 -3.05
N LEU A 32 8.46 3.64 -2.52
CA LEU A 32 7.28 3.02 -1.93
C LEU A 32 7.75 2.22 -0.71
N SER A 33 7.26 2.57 0.48
CA SER A 33 7.57 1.90 1.74
C SER A 33 6.81 0.58 1.86
N ASP A 34 7.30 -0.29 2.75
CA ASP A 34 6.65 -1.58 3.02
C ASP A 34 5.26 -1.37 3.66
N ALA A 35 5.10 -0.29 4.45
CA ALA A 35 3.83 0.13 5.03
C ALA A 35 2.83 0.59 3.96
N GLU A 36 3.28 1.35 2.95
CA GLU A 36 2.44 1.76 1.81
C GLU A 36 1.98 0.54 0.99
N LEU A 37 2.87 -0.42 0.75
CA LEU A 37 2.55 -1.69 0.08
C LEU A 37 1.47 -2.48 0.83
N LEU A 38 1.63 -2.63 2.14
CA LEU A 38 0.69 -3.37 2.96
C LEU A 38 -0.64 -2.64 3.09
N THR A 39 -0.63 -1.30 3.17
CA THR A 39 -1.86 -0.49 3.14
C THR A 39 -2.62 -0.72 1.85
N LEU A 40 -1.94 -0.72 0.70
CA LEU A 40 -2.54 -1.04 -0.60
C LEU A 40 -3.08 -2.47 -0.65
N ALA A 41 -2.34 -3.45 -0.14
CA ALA A 41 -2.76 -4.86 -0.14
C ALA A 41 -4.00 -5.08 0.73
N VAL A 42 -4.04 -4.50 1.93
CA VAL A 42 -5.18 -4.63 2.84
C VAL A 42 -6.39 -3.86 2.28
N ALA A 43 -6.20 -2.66 1.73
CA ALA A 43 -7.27 -1.91 1.08
C ALA A 43 -7.86 -2.66 -0.13
N GLN A 44 -7.01 -3.32 -0.93
CA GLN A 44 -7.44 -4.16 -2.03
C GLN A 44 -8.37 -5.29 -1.54
N VAL A 45 -8.03 -5.93 -0.41
CA VAL A 45 -8.84 -6.99 0.22
C VAL A 45 -10.14 -6.43 0.79
N LEU A 46 -10.10 -5.29 1.49
CA LEU A 46 -11.28 -4.64 2.06
C LEU A 46 -12.28 -4.21 0.99
N LEU A 47 -11.79 -3.74 -0.16
CA LEU A 47 -12.62 -3.36 -1.31
C LEU A 47 -13.03 -4.56 -2.19
N GLY A 48 -12.56 -5.77 -1.88
CA GLY A 48 -12.90 -6.99 -2.62
C GLY A 48 -12.33 -7.06 -4.04
N ILE A 49 -11.34 -6.22 -4.38
CA ILE A 49 -10.79 -6.15 -5.74
C ILE A 49 -9.72 -7.22 -5.91
N ARG A 50 -10.07 -8.36 -6.48
CA ARG A 50 -9.12 -9.47 -6.72
C ARG A 50 -8.11 -9.20 -7.85
N SER A 51 -8.45 -8.30 -8.78
CA SER A 51 -7.59 -7.98 -9.93
C SER A 51 -6.65 -6.83 -9.59
N GLU A 52 -5.34 -7.11 -9.57
CA GLU A 52 -4.29 -6.12 -9.31
C GLU A 52 -4.25 -5.03 -10.37
N ALA A 53 -4.46 -5.38 -11.64
CA ALA A 53 -4.51 -4.40 -12.72
C ALA A 53 -5.71 -3.44 -12.55
N ARG A 54 -6.85 -3.97 -12.10
CA ARG A 54 -8.01 -3.13 -11.74
C ARG A 54 -7.70 -2.28 -10.51
N TRP A 55 -7.05 -2.86 -9.50
CA TRP A 55 -6.65 -2.15 -8.28
C TRP A 55 -5.70 -0.99 -8.58
N LEU A 56 -4.63 -1.22 -9.33
CA LEU A 56 -3.65 -0.20 -9.70
C LEU A 56 -4.23 0.92 -10.57
N ARG A 57 -5.33 0.68 -11.29
CA ARG A 57 -6.10 1.72 -12.00
C ARG A 57 -7.10 2.44 -11.08
N PHE A 58 -7.65 1.74 -10.10
CA PHE A 58 -8.62 2.26 -9.15
C PHE A 58 -8.00 3.24 -8.16
N VAL A 59 -6.80 2.92 -7.63
CA VAL A 59 -6.07 3.73 -6.64
C VAL A 59 -5.86 5.18 -7.11
N PRO A 60 -5.20 5.46 -8.25
CA PRO A 60 -4.99 6.84 -8.67
C PRO A 60 -6.29 7.58 -9.03
N ALA A 61 -7.35 6.84 -9.40
CA ALA A 61 -8.66 7.43 -9.70
C ALA A 61 -9.45 7.84 -8.45
N HIS A 62 -9.32 7.10 -7.35
CA HIS A 62 -10.07 7.35 -6.10
C HIS A 62 -9.23 8.03 -5.03
N LEU A 63 -7.91 7.97 -5.14
CA LEU A 63 -6.93 8.44 -4.16
C LEU A 63 -5.78 9.19 -4.86
N PRO A 64 -6.07 10.22 -5.67
CA PRO A 64 -5.03 11.00 -6.33
C PRO A 64 -4.12 11.64 -5.28
N GLY A 65 -2.84 11.28 -5.29
CA GLY A 65 -1.84 11.83 -4.37
C GLY A 65 -1.66 11.10 -3.04
N ALA A 66 -2.41 10.03 -2.77
CA ALA A 66 -2.21 9.24 -1.54
C ALA A 66 -0.89 8.46 -1.54
N PHE A 67 -0.33 8.17 -2.72
CA PHE A 67 0.94 7.46 -2.87
C PHE A 67 1.87 8.21 -3.82
N PRO A 68 3.13 8.45 -3.45
CA PRO A 68 4.10 9.17 -4.28
C PRO A 68 4.54 8.35 -5.51
N TYR A 69 4.39 7.03 -5.48
CA TYR A 69 4.73 6.15 -6.60
C TYR A 69 3.86 4.90 -6.62
N LEU A 70 3.22 4.60 -7.75
CA LEU A 70 2.51 3.34 -7.97
C LEU A 70 3.35 2.42 -8.85
N PRO A 71 3.77 1.24 -8.36
CA PRO A 71 4.47 0.27 -9.18
C PRO A 71 3.50 -0.33 -10.21
N GLY A 72 3.99 -0.64 -11.41
CA GLY A 72 3.22 -1.43 -12.37
C GLY A 72 2.91 -2.83 -11.83
N GLN A 73 1.99 -3.56 -12.48
CA GLN A 73 1.48 -4.86 -12.02
C GLN A 73 2.60 -5.83 -11.59
N SER A 74 3.63 -5.99 -12.42
CA SER A 74 4.78 -6.87 -12.12
C SER A 74 5.57 -6.42 -10.88
N GLY A 75 5.78 -5.10 -10.74
CA GLY A 75 6.48 -4.52 -9.59
C GLY A 75 5.70 -4.63 -8.29
N TYR A 76 4.37 -4.46 -8.36
CA TYR A 76 3.47 -4.66 -7.24
C TYR A 76 3.52 -6.11 -6.76
N ASN A 77 3.35 -7.06 -7.67
CA ASN A 77 3.36 -8.50 -7.35
C ASN A 77 4.67 -8.97 -6.71
N LYS A 78 5.80 -8.57 -7.30
CA LYS A 78 7.13 -8.93 -6.78
C LYS A 78 7.34 -8.39 -5.36
N ARG A 79 6.90 -7.16 -5.10
CA ARG A 79 7.01 -6.52 -3.79
C ARG A 79 6.05 -7.12 -2.76
N LEU A 80 4.83 -7.45 -3.17
CA LEU A 80 3.84 -8.09 -2.29
C LEU A 80 4.35 -9.45 -1.82
N ARG A 81 4.95 -10.25 -2.71
CA ARG A 81 5.61 -11.51 -2.34
C ARG A 81 6.81 -11.32 -1.42
N ALA A 82 7.59 -10.26 -1.62
CA ALA A 82 8.72 -9.94 -0.74
C ALA A 82 8.27 -9.41 0.64
N ALA A 83 7.07 -8.83 0.73
CA ALA A 83 6.49 -8.35 1.98
C ALA A 83 5.75 -9.43 2.78
N LEU A 84 5.39 -10.57 2.16
CA LEU A 84 4.81 -11.72 2.87
C LEU A 84 5.59 -12.15 4.13
N PRO A 85 6.93 -12.29 4.13
CA PRO A 85 7.68 -12.66 5.34
C PRO A 85 7.68 -11.58 6.44
N LEU A 86 7.20 -10.36 6.16
CA LEU A 86 6.99 -9.32 7.18
C LEU A 86 5.67 -9.49 7.95
N LEU A 87 4.74 -10.27 7.39
CA LEU A 87 3.51 -10.68 8.08
C LEU A 87 3.82 -11.92 8.93
N LYS A 88 4.26 -11.68 10.17
CA LYS A 88 4.41 -12.72 11.21
C LYS A 88 3.28 -12.64 12.22
#